data_AF-A0A645ED13-F1
#
_entry.id   AF-A0A645ED13-F1
#
_cell.length_a   1.000
_cell.length_b   1.000
_cell.length_c   1.000
_cell.angle_alpha   90.00
_cell.angle_beta   90.00
_cell.angle_gamma   90.00
#
_symmetry.space_group_name_H-M   'P 1'
#
loop_
_entity.id
_entity.type
_entity.pdbx_description
1 polymer ?
#
loop_
_entity_poly.entity_id
_entity_poly.type
_entity_poly.pdbx_seq_one_letter_code
_entity_poly.pdbx_strand_id
1 'polypeptide(L)'
;MQPVTYGEIVATVSSKSAGPGTRKNIDEFTRTTAGAVEKVGGAKKGKAIIILNPAEPPLIMRDTVHCLTETEPDQQKITESIHAMIHEVQKYVPGYRLVNGPVFDGNRVSVFLEVEGLGDYLPKYAGNLDIMTAAAARTAEMFAEEILAGRLTLERNRAVLA
;
A
#
# COMPACT_ATOMS: atom_id res chain seq x y z
N MET A 1 -11.46 -17.31 -6.97
CA MET A 1 -10.62 -16.43 -6.11
C MET A 1 -9.76 -17.29 -5.23
N GLN A 2 -8.50 -16.93 -4.98
CA GLN A 2 -7.56 -17.65 -4.12
C GLN A 2 -7.65 -17.09 -2.68
N PRO A 3 -8.20 -17.80 -1.69
CA PRO A 3 -8.34 -17.27 -0.33
C PRO A 3 -6.99 -17.10 0.38
N VAL A 4 -6.85 -16.03 1.15
CA VAL A 4 -5.64 -15.70 1.93
C VAL A 4 -5.95 -15.81 3.43
N THR A 5 -5.28 -16.74 4.12
CA THR A 5 -5.46 -16.95 5.56
C THR A 5 -4.70 -15.94 6.40
N TYR A 6 -3.57 -15.45 5.89
CA TYR A 6 -2.74 -14.46 6.56
C TYR A 6 -2.06 -13.54 5.55
N GLY A 7 -2.12 -12.24 5.80
CA GLY A 7 -1.41 -11.21 5.04
C GLY A 7 -0.52 -10.38 5.96
N GLU A 8 0.71 -10.15 5.55
CA GLU A 8 1.67 -9.32 6.28
C GLU A 8 2.37 -8.35 5.34
N ILE A 9 2.53 -7.11 5.78
CA ILE A 9 3.37 -6.11 5.11
C ILE A 9 4.50 -5.65 6.05
N VAL A 10 5.69 -5.52 5.48
CA VAL A 10 6.86 -4.93 6.12
C VAL A 10 7.27 -3.69 5.33
N ALA A 11 6.95 -2.52 5.86
CA ALA A 11 7.31 -1.23 5.29
C ALA A 11 8.66 -0.77 5.85
N THR A 12 9.64 -0.53 4.99
CA THR A 12 10.94 0.02 5.37
C THR A 12 11.11 1.38 4.71
N VAL A 13 11.25 2.42 5.53
CA VAL A 13 11.34 3.81 5.06
C VAL A 13 12.58 4.50 5.62
N SER A 14 13.04 5.55 4.93
CA SER A 14 14.09 6.42 5.46
C SER A 14 13.61 7.11 6.75
N SER A 15 14.47 7.12 7.77
CA SER A 15 14.22 7.86 9.01
C SER A 15 13.96 9.35 8.77
N LYS A 16 14.53 9.94 7.71
CA LYS A 16 14.32 11.34 7.32
C LYS A 16 12.93 11.59 6.74
N SER A 17 12.30 10.58 6.15
CA SER A 17 10.93 10.66 5.62
C SER A 17 9.84 10.49 6.68
N ALA A 18 10.21 10.01 7.88
CA ALA A 18 9.29 9.81 8.99
C ALA A 18 9.31 11.02 9.95
N GLY A 19 8.37 11.93 9.73
CA GLY A 19 8.19 13.12 10.56
C GLY A 19 7.64 12.82 11.98
N PRO A 20 7.50 13.85 12.83
CA PRO A 20 7.03 13.69 14.22
C PRO A 20 5.64 13.02 14.33
N GLY A 21 4.73 13.30 13.38
CA GLY A 21 3.41 12.69 13.35
C GLY A 21 3.48 11.17 13.19
N THR A 22 4.21 10.68 12.18
CA THR A 22 4.43 9.24 11.95
C THR A 22 5.04 8.57 13.19
N ARG A 23 6.03 9.22 13.82
CA ARG A 23 6.73 8.66 14.99
C ARG A 23 5.83 8.57 16.23
N LYS A 24 4.97 9.56 16.45
CA LYS A 24 4.01 9.56 17.57
C LYS A 24 2.86 8.55 17.37
N ASN A 25 2.55 8.20 16.12
CA ASN A 25 1.44 7.33 15.76
C ASN A 25 1.89 5.97 15.20
N ILE A 26 3.11 5.51 15.54
CA ILE A 26 3.68 4.27 14.96
C ILE A 26 2.82 3.03 15.27
N ASP A 27 2.25 3.03 16.47
CA ASP A 27 1.31 2.01 16.94
C ASP A 27 0.04 1.97 16.09
N GLU A 28 -0.51 3.15 15.78
CA GLU A 28 -1.69 3.30 14.95
C GLU A 28 -1.43 2.89 13.50
N PHE A 29 -0.22 3.16 12.98
CA PHE A 29 0.21 2.64 11.68
C PHE A 29 0.10 1.10 11.65
N THR A 30 0.66 0.40 12.64
CA THR A 30 0.64 -1.07 12.63
C THR A 30 -0.78 -1.63 12.71
N ARG A 31 -1.63 -1.07 13.58
CA ARG A 31 -3.01 -1.55 13.77
C ARG A 31 -3.92 -1.22 12.60
N THR A 32 -3.85 0.02 12.09
CA THR A 32 -4.70 0.47 10.98
C THR A 32 -4.33 -0.26 9.70
N THR A 33 -3.04 -0.41 9.41
CA THR A 33 -2.57 -1.13 8.23
C THR A 33 -2.92 -2.62 8.32
N ALA A 34 -2.73 -3.26 9.48
CA ALA A 34 -3.17 -4.66 9.67
C ALA A 34 -4.68 -4.82 9.43
N GLY A 35 -5.50 -3.92 9.99
CA GLY A 35 -6.95 -3.93 9.76
C GLY A 35 -7.35 -3.65 8.30
N ALA A 36 -6.57 -2.86 7.56
CA ALA A 36 -6.80 -2.63 6.14
C ALA A 36 -6.41 -3.86 5.29
N VAL A 37 -5.33 -4.56 5.65
CA VAL A 37 -4.95 -5.85 5.03
C VAL A 37 -6.09 -6.87 5.16
N GLU A 38 -6.83 -6.84 6.28
CA GLU A 38 -8.00 -7.69 6.49
C GLU A 38 -9.23 -7.18 5.70
N LYS A 39 -9.66 -5.95 5.97
CA LYS A 39 -10.95 -5.42 5.48
C LYS A 39 -10.95 -5.04 4.00
N VAL A 40 -9.81 -4.56 3.50
CA VAL A 40 -9.65 -4.12 2.10
C VAL A 40 -8.88 -5.17 1.31
N GLY A 41 -7.80 -5.71 1.87
CA GLY A 41 -6.98 -6.74 1.23
C GLY A 41 -7.62 -8.13 1.20
N GLY A 42 -8.58 -8.41 2.09
CA GLY A 42 -9.33 -9.67 2.12
C GLY A 42 -8.61 -10.84 2.81
N ALA A 43 -7.49 -10.60 3.50
CA ALA A 43 -6.86 -11.63 4.31
C ALA A 43 -7.69 -11.93 5.57
N LYS A 44 -7.78 -13.20 5.99
CA LYS A 44 -8.48 -13.56 7.25
C LYS A 44 -7.81 -12.95 8.49
N LYS A 45 -6.50 -12.70 8.42
CA LYS A 45 -5.72 -12.04 9.48
C LYS A 45 -4.61 -11.19 8.88
N GLY A 46 -4.45 -9.97 9.39
CA GLY A 46 -3.47 -9.00 8.94
C GLY A 46 -2.36 -8.75 9.95
N LYS A 47 -1.17 -8.39 9.45
CA LYS A 47 -0.09 -7.82 10.24
C LYS A 47 0.62 -6.73 9.45
N ALA A 48 1.07 -5.70 10.14
CA ALA A 48 1.93 -4.68 9.56
C ALA A 48 3.12 -4.41 10.47
N ILE A 49 4.29 -4.28 9.87
CA ILE A 49 5.54 -3.88 10.51
C ILE A 49 6.05 -2.64 9.78
N ILE A 50 6.59 -1.68 10.53
CA ILE A 50 7.28 -0.52 9.98
C ILE A 50 8.70 -0.44 10.56
N ILE A 51 9.68 -0.21 9.69
CA ILE A 51 11.09 -0.07 10.03
C ILE A 51 11.57 1.30 9.56
N LEU A 52 12.14 2.07 10.48
CA LEU A 52 12.80 3.34 10.18
C LEU A 52 14.30 3.11 10.09
N ASN A 53 14.86 3.27 8.90
CA ASN A 53 16.29 3.04 8.67
C ASN A 53 17.03 4.38 8.46
N PRO A 54 18.10 4.68 9.23
CA PRO A 54 18.82 5.96 9.17
C PRO A 54 20.00 5.97 8.18
N ALA A 55 20.10 5.01 7.25
CA ALA A 55 21.21 4.93 6.30
C ALA A 55 21.40 6.20 5.44
N GLU A 56 22.64 6.44 5.03
CA GLU A 56 23.06 7.47 4.07
C GLU A 56 23.79 6.82 2.87
N PRO A 57 23.40 7.10 1.62
CA PRO A 57 22.28 7.94 1.22
C PRO A 57 20.93 7.37 1.69
N PRO A 58 19.89 8.21 1.87
CA PRO A 58 18.58 7.75 2.32
C PRO A 58 18.02 6.68 1.38
N LEU A 59 17.56 5.57 1.96
CA LEU A 59 16.93 4.49 1.19
C LEU A 59 15.65 4.96 0.50
N ILE A 60 15.42 4.47 -0.71
CA ILE A 60 14.08 4.45 -1.31
C ILE A 60 13.18 3.54 -0.46
N MET A 61 11.91 3.91 -0.32
CA MET A 61 10.93 3.08 0.39
C MET A 61 10.84 1.68 -0.22
N ARG A 62 10.82 0.67 0.64
CA ARG A 62 10.57 -0.72 0.26
C ARG A 62 9.44 -1.32 1.06
N ASP A 63 8.60 -2.09 0.39
CA ASP A 63 7.56 -2.87 1.02
C ASP A 63 7.72 -4.33 0.62
N THR A 64 7.74 -5.20 1.62
CA THR A 64 7.63 -6.64 1.39
C THR A 64 6.24 -7.08 1.82
N VAL A 65 5.53 -7.78 0.93
CA VAL A 65 4.20 -8.34 1.21
C VAL A 65 4.30 -9.85 1.22
N HIS A 66 3.85 -10.47 2.30
CA HIS A 66 3.71 -11.91 2.45
C HIS A 66 2.24 -12.28 2.55
N CYS A 67 1.80 -13.21 1.70
CA CYS A 67 0.46 -13.79 1.79
C CYS A 67 0.58 -15.30 1.98
N LEU A 68 -0.21 -15.86 2.88
CA LEU A 68 -0.38 -17.29 3.05
C LEU A 68 -1.73 -17.71 2.44
N THR A 69 -1.69 -18.49 1.36
CA THR A 69 -2.91 -18.99 0.72
C THR A 69 -3.50 -20.18 1.50
N GLU A 70 -4.83 -20.33 1.45
CA GLU A 70 -5.52 -21.44 2.12
C GLU A 70 -5.26 -22.78 1.43
N THR A 71 -5.19 -22.76 0.10
CA THR A 71 -4.85 -23.91 -0.75
C THR A 71 -3.56 -23.64 -1.51
N GLU A 72 -3.07 -24.66 -2.23
CA GLU A 72 -1.95 -24.51 -3.15
C GLU A 72 -2.17 -23.29 -4.09
N PRO A 73 -1.18 -22.41 -4.23
CA PRO A 73 -1.32 -21.17 -4.99
C PRO A 73 -1.32 -21.45 -6.49
N ASP A 74 -2.32 -20.92 -7.21
CA ASP A 74 -2.26 -20.82 -8.67
C ASP A 74 -1.23 -19.77 -9.07
N GLN A 75 0.03 -20.20 -9.17
CA GLN A 75 1.19 -19.30 -9.30
C GLN A 75 1.07 -18.39 -10.52
N GLN A 76 0.58 -18.92 -11.64
CA GLN A 76 0.43 -18.15 -12.87
C GLN A 76 -0.61 -17.05 -12.70
N LYS A 77 -1.83 -17.39 -12.25
CA LYS A 77 -2.90 -16.39 -12.09
C LYS A 77 -2.56 -15.35 -11.02
N ILE A 78 -1.90 -15.75 -9.94
CA ILE A 78 -1.45 -14.83 -8.90
C ILE A 78 -0.40 -13.87 -9.47
N THR A 79 0.56 -14.37 -10.26
CA THR A 79 1.59 -13.54 -10.88
C THR A 79 0.97 -12.52 -11.85
N GLU A 80 0.08 -12.98 -12.74
CA GLU A 80 -0.66 -12.10 -13.66
C GLU A 80 -1.46 -11.03 -12.91
N SER A 81 -2.16 -11.41 -11.83
CA SER A 81 -2.92 -10.48 -11.00
C SER A 81 -2.03 -9.44 -10.31
N ILE A 82 -0.85 -9.83 -9.82
CA ILE A 82 0.10 -8.91 -9.18
C ILE A 82 0.62 -7.90 -10.20
N HIS A 83 1.02 -8.35 -11.39
CA HIS A 83 1.50 -7.45 -12.45
C HIS A 83 0.40 -6.48 -12.91
N ALA A 84 -0.83 -6.95 -13.05
CA ALA A 84 -1.97 -6.08 -13.36
C ALA A 84 -2.17 -5.01 -12.29
N MET A 85 -2.15 -5.38 -11.00
CA MET A 85 -2.29 -4.43 -9.90
C MET A 85 -1.15 -3.41 -9.85
N ILE A 86 0.09 -3.83 -10.10
CA ILE A 86 1.23 -2.91 -10.19
C ILE A 86 0.98 -1.87 -11.29
N HIS A 87 0.50 -2.29 -12.46
CA HIS A 87 0.19 -1.37 -13.54
C HIS A 87 -0.92 -0.37 -13.16
N GLU A 88 -1.95 -0.82 -12.44
CA GLU A 88 -3.00 0.07 -11.92
C GLU A 88 -2.45 1.11 -10.94
N VAL A 89 -1.59 0.70 -9.99
CA VAL A 89 -0.95 1.62 -9.03
C VAL A 89 -0.03 2.62 -9.76
N GLN A 90 0.68 2.16 -10.79
CA GLN A 90 1.57 3.01 -11.59
C GLN A 90 0.86 4.15 -12.33
N LYS A 91 -0.47 4.09 -12.51
CA LYS A 91 -1.24 5.20 -13.09
C LYS A 91 -1.19 6.47 -12.25
N TYR A 92 -1.00 6.35 -10.94
CA TYR A 92 -0.90 7.49 -10.03
C TYR A 92 0.44 7.53 -9.26
N VAL A 93 1.22 6.43 -9.23
CA VAL A 93 2.58 6.39 -8.64
C VAL A 93 3.55 5.67 -9.60
N PRO A 94 4.09 6.38 -10.62
CA PRO A 94 4.95 5.77 -11.64
C PRO A 94 6.22 5.08 -11.08
N GLY A 95 6.68 5.49 -9.90
CA GLY A 95 7.83 4.90 -9.21
C GLY A 95 7.54 3.63 -8.42
N TYR A 96 6.29 3.13 -8.40
CA TYR A 96 5.90 1.89 -7.74
C TYR A 96 6.30 0.67 -8.59
N ARG A 97 7.24 -0.15 -8.12
CA ARG A 97 7.88 -1.20 -8.92
C ARG A 97 8.07 -2.50 -8.15
N LEU A 98 7.99 -3.61 -8.88
CA LEU A 98 8.43 -4.92 -8.39
C LEU A 98 9.95 -5.00 -8.48
N VAL A 99 10.60 -5.18 -7.33
CA VAL A 99 12.05 -5.41 -7.24
C VAL A 99 12.36 -6.89 -7.39
N ASN A 100 11.53 -7.74 -6.78
CA ASN A 100 11.68 -9.19 -6.82
C ASN A 100 10.34 -9.89 -6.59
N GLY A 101 10.24 -11.12 -7.08
CA GLY A 101 9.07 -11.98 -6.94
C GLY A 101 8.05 -11.86 -8.08
N PRO A 102 6.84 -12.41 -7.90
CA PRO A 102 6.40 -13.15 -6.71
C PRO A 102 7.25 -14.41 -6.47
N VAL A 103 7.67 -14.63 -5.21
CA VAL A 103 8.39 -15.84 -4.78
C VAL A 103 7.39 -16.76 -4.09
N PHE A 104 7.30 -17.99 -4.56
CA PHE A 104 6.42 -19.02 -4.00
C PHE A 104 7.23 -20.02 -3.15
N ASP A 105 6.75 -20.26 -1.93
CA ASP A 105 7.32 -21.23 -0.99
C ASP A 105 6.17 -21.95 -0.28
N GLY A 106 5.80 -23.13 -0.81
CA GLY A 106 4.55 -23.79 -0.47
C GLY A 106 3.36 -22.86 -0.72
N ASN A 107 2.55 -22.62 0.32
CA ASN A 107 1.41 -21.70 0.25
C ASN A 107 1.78 -20.23 0.51
N ARG A 108 3.06 -19.91 0.74
CA ARG A 108 3.49 -18.54 0.95
C ARG A 108 3.85 -17.88 -0.38
N VAL A 109 3.27 -16.71 -0.63
CA VAL A 109 3.61 -15.83 -1.75
C VAL A 109 4.27 -14.57 -1.19
N SER A 110 5.46 -14.24 -1.68
CA SER A 110 6.22 -13.06 -1.25
C SER A 110 6.47 -12.10 -2.41
N VAL A 111 6.17 -10.83 -2.22
CA VAL A 111 6.31 -9.75 -3.21
C VAL A 111 7.20 -8.67 -2.63
N PHE A 112 8.19 -8.20 -3.39
CA PHE A 112 9.15 -7.21 -2.94
C PHE A 112 9.04 -5.96 -3.81
N LEU A 113 8.65 -4.85 -3.20
CA LEU A 113 8.31 -3.62 -3.88
C LEU A 113 9.28 -2.51 -3.50
N GLU A 114 9.46 -1.58 -4.42
CA GLU A 114 10.13 -0.30 -4.18
C GLU A 114 9.22 0.82 -4.66
N VAL A 115 9.22 1.92 -3.91
CA VAL A 115 8.38 3.08 -4.19
C VAL A 115 9.27 4.31 -4.29
N GLU A 116 9.62 4.68 -5.51
CA GLU A 116 10.29 5.95 -5.80
C GLU A 116 9.24 7.07 -5.86
N GLY A 117 9.46 8.15 -5.10
CA GLY A 117 8.64 9.35 -5.17
C GLY A 117 8.81 10.09 -6.51
N LEU A 118 7.81 10.89 -6.87
CA LEU A 118 7.85 11.73 -8.07
C LEU A 118 8.95 12.79 -7.99
N GLY A 119 9.23 13.29 -6.78
CA GLY A 119 10.27 14.30 -6.58
C GLY A 119 9.77 15.74 -6.74
N ASP A 120 8.45 15.98 -6.77
CA ASP A 120 7.85 17.28 -7.08
C ASP A 120 8.10 18.33 -5.98
N TYR A 121 7.93 17.92 -4.72
CA TYR A 121 8.20 18.74 -3.54
C TYR A 121 9.13 18.03 -2.55
N LEU A 122 8.90 16.73 -2.34
CA LEU A 122 9.72 15.89 -1.47
C LEU A 122 10.84 15.20 -2.27
N PRO A 123 11.97 14.85 -1.65
CA PRO A 123 12.99 14.05 -2.32
C PRO A 123 12.45 12.70 -2.79
N LYS A 124 12.99 12.16 -3.89
CA LYS A 124 12.54 10.88 -4.47
C LYS A 124 12.59 9.67 -3.54
N TYR A 125 13.42 9.70 -2.49
CA TYR A 125 13.46 8.64 -1.48
C TYR A 125 12.24 8.63 -0.54
N ALA A 126 11.45 9.70 -0.51
CA ALA A 126 10.27 9.86 0.33
C ALA A 126 8.99 9.28 -0.32
N GLY A 127 9.12 8.15 -1.01
CA GLY A 127 8.01 7.48 -1.70
C GLY A 127 6.83 7.12 -0.80
N ASN A 128 7.04 7.00 0.52
CA ASN A 128 6.00 6.78 1.52
C ASN A 128 5.02 7.95 1.65
N LEU A 129 5.46 9.17 1.39
CA LEU A 129 4.59 10.35 1.40
C LEU A 129 3.93 10.54 0.04
N ASP A 130 4.68 10.30 -1.04
CA ASP A 130 4.17 10.44 -2.40
C ASP A 130 3.07 9.41 -2.71
N ILE A 131 3.22 8.14 -2.32
CA ILE A 131 2.17 7.13 -2.53
C ILE A 131 0.87 7.47 -1.81
N MET A 132 0.96 8.03 -0.60
CA MET A 132 -0.20 8.41 0.20
C MET A 132 -0.92 9.63 -0.39
N THR A 133 -0.17 10.64 -0.81
CA THR A 133 -0.74 11.86 -1.39
C THR A 133 -1.30 11.62 -2.79
N ALA A 134 -0.62 10.82 -3.62
CA ALA A 134 -1.11 10.41 -4.93
C ALA A 134 -2.38 9.56 -4.83
N ALA A 135 -2.45 8.62 -3.89
CA ALA A 135 -3.65 7.83 -3.65
C ALA A 135 -4.83 8.69 -3.17
N ALA A 136 -4.58 9.67 -2.30
CA ALA A 136 -5.61 10.61 -1.84
C ALA A 136 -6.14 11.48 -2.99
N ALA A 137 -5.24 12.02 -3.83
CA ALA A 137 -5.61 12.78 -5.01
C ALA A 137 -6.42 11.93 -6.00
N ARG A 138 -5.94 10.72 -6.32
CA ARG A 138 -6.64 9.80 -7.23
C ARG A 138 -8.03 9.43 -6.72
N THR A 139 -8.17 9.22 -5.41
CA THR A 139 -9.48 8.96 -4.79
C THR A 139 -10.41 10.16 -4.98
N ALA A 140 -9.95 11.38 -4.70
CA ALA A 140 -10.75 12.58 -4.86
C ALA A 140 -11.16 12.83 -6.33
N GLU A 141 -10.25 12.58 -7.27
CA GLU A 141 -10.53 12.63 -8.71
C GLU A 141 -11.63 11.66 -9.12
N MET A 142 -11.57 10.40 -8.67
CA MET A 142 -12.60 9.41 -8.95
C MET A 142 -13.97 9.84 -8.39
N PHE A 143 -14.02 10.41 -7.19
CA PHE A 143 -15.25 10.97 -6.65
C PHE A 143 -15.78 12.13 -7.53
N ALA A 144 -14.91 13.03 -7.96
CA ALA A 144 -15.28 14.14 -8.82
C ALA A 144 -15.81 13.66 -10.19
N GLU A 145 -15.17 12.66 -10.81
CA GLU A 145 -15.62 12.03 -12.05
C GLU A 145 -17.04 11.44 -11.90
N GLU A 146 -17.31 10.72 -10.82
CA GLU A 146 -18.63 10.14 -10.54
C GLU A 146 -19.71 11.19 -10.26
N ILE A 147 -19.35 12.30 -9.59
CA ILE A 147 -20.25 13.44 -9.36
C ILE A 147 -20.58 14.14 -10.68
N LEU A 148 -19.57 14.44 -11.49
CA LEU A 148 -19.75 15.08 -12.79
C LEU A 148 -20.55 14.21 -13.77
N ALA A 149 -20.43 12.89 -13.66
CA ALA A 149 -21.22 11.94 -14.42
C ALA A 149 -22.63 11.72 -13.86
N GLY A 150 -22.99 12.35 -12.73
CA GLY A 150 -24.30 12.21 -12.09
C GLY A 150 -24.56 10.84 -11.44
N ARG A 151 -23.53 10.00 -11.27
CA ARG A 151 -23.63 8.68 -10.64
C ARG A 151 -23.47 8.71 -9.12
N LEU A 152 -22.83 9.76 -8.60
CA LEU A 152 -22.66 9.99 -7.17
C LEU A 152 -23.21 11.37 -6.78
N THR A 153 -24.11 11.40 -5.79
CA THR A 153 -24.54 12.64 -5.14
C THR A 153 -24.08 12.59 -3.69
N LEU A 154 -23.24 13.54 -3.28
CA LEU A 154 -22.78 13.63 -1.90
C LEU A 154 -23.87 14.25 -1.04
N GLU A 155 -24.37 13.49 -0.07
CA GLU A 155 -25.29 14.01 0.94
C GLU A 155 -24.52 14.55 2.15
N ARG A 156 -25.02 15.67 2.70
CA ARG A 156 -24.44 16.26 3.89
C ARG A 156 -24.71 15.34 5.09
N ASN A 157 -23.65 14.73 5.62
CA ASN A 157 -23.76 13.88 6.80
C ASN A 157 -24.10 14.75 8.03
N ARG A 158 -25.32 14.62 8.58
CA ARG A 158 -25.81 15.42 9.73
C ARG A 158 -25.18 15.03 11.07
N ALA A 159 -24.29 14.03 11.10
CA ALA A 159 -23.75 13.44 12.32
C ALA A 159 -22.65 14.24 13.05
N VAL A 160 -22.31 15.47 12.62
CA VAL A 160 -21.20 16.27 13.21
C VAL A 160 -21.69 17.59 13.86
N LEU A 161 -22.96 17.67 14.25
CA LEU A 161 -23.53 18.85 14.93
C LEU A 161 -24.20 18.55 16.28
N ALA A 162 -23.92 17.39 16.90
CA ALA A 162 -24.38 17.06 18.25
C ALA A 162 -23.19 17.03 19.23
#